data_AF-A0A7W1DMG5-F1
#
_entry.id   AF-A0A7W1DMG5-F1
#
_cell.length_a   1.000
_cell.length_b   1.000
_cell.length_c   1.000
_cell.angle_alpha   90.00
_cell.angle_beta   90.00
_cell.angle_gamma   90.00
#
_symmetry.space_group_name_H-M   'P 1'
#
loop_
_entity.id
_entity.type
_entity.pdbx_description
1 polymer ?
#
loop_
_entity_poly.entity_id
_entity_poly.type
_entity_poly.pdbx_seq_one_letter_code
_entity_poly.pdbx_strand_id
1 'polypeptide(L)' 'MSSSEPVELVMLQPGCYVPLVALQLLWRLEDAGFRIDLTVDGRLRIGPRSRLTTADDQSIRQHRDVLVALVRHCETVQ' A
#
# COMPACT_ATOMS: atom_id res chain seq x y z
N MET A 1 -16.48 23.24 0.06
CA MET A 1 -17.27 22.05 -0.33
C MET A 1 -16.29 20.89 -0.38
N SER A 2 -16.22 20.08 0.66
CA SER A 2 -15.39 18.86 0.65
C SER A 2 -16.18 17.78 -0.08
N SER A 3 -16.00 17.68 -1.38
CA SER A 3 -16.43 16.50 -2.14
C SER A 3 -15.58 15.33 -1.65
N SER A 4 -16.11 14.56 -0.70
CA SER A 4 -15.55 13.24 -0.37
C SER A 4 -15.92 12.34 -1.53
N GLU A 5 -15.02 12.17 -2.50
CA GLU A 5 -15.20 11.17 -3.54
C GLU A 5 -15.42 9.80 -2.89
N PRO A 6 -16.32 8.97 -3.43
CA PRO A 6 -16.59 7.65 -2.87
C PRO A 6 -15.30 6.84 -2.85
N VAL A 7 -14.91 6.35 -1.67
CA VAL A 7 -13.77 5.44 -1.53
C VAL A 7 -14.16 4.11 -2.12
N GLU A 8 -13.61 3.79 -3.29
CA GLU A 8 -13.77 2.48 -3.90
C GLU A 8 -12.99 1.43 -3.09
N LEU A 9 -13.67 0.36 -2.71
CA LEU A 9 -13.13 -0.72 -1.89
C LEU A 9 -13.10 -2.02 -2.69
N VAL A 10 -12.04 -2.80 -2.49
CA VAL A 10 -11.97 -4.18 -2.99
C VAL A 10 -11.90 -5.15 -1.82
N MET A 11 -12.53 -6.31 -1.98
CA MET A 11 -12.49 -7.39 -0.99
C MET A 11 -11.37 -8.37 -1.35
N LEU A 12 -10.40 -8.57 -0.45
CA LEU A 12 -9.30 -9.52 -0.65
C LEU A 12 -9.67 -10.93 -0.19
N GLN A 13 -10.46 -11.00 0.89
CA GLN A 13 -11.06 -12.21 1.45
C GLN A 13 -12.32 -11.80 2.23
N PRO A 14 -13.22 -12.73 2.59
CA PRO A 14 -14.43 -12.39 3.34
C PRO A 14 -14.11 -11.56 4.61
N GLY A 15 -14.65 -10.35 4.67
CA GLY A 15 -14.43 -9.43 5.81
C GLY A 15 -13.16 -8.56 5.74
N CYS A 16 -12.32 -8.72 4.72
CA CYS A 16 -11.12 -7.91 4.50
C CYS A 16 -11.31 -7.01 3.27
N TYR A 17 -11.57 -5.73 3.53
CA TYR A 17 -11.75 -4.70 2.51
C TYR A 17 -10.63 -3.68 2.57
N VAL A 18 -10.09 -3.30 1.42
CA VAL A 18 -9.05 -2.29 1.30
C VAL A 18 -9.45 -1.26 0.23
N PRO A 19 -9.04 0.02 0.38
CA PRO A 19 -9.14 1.00 -0.69
C PRO A 19 -8.45 0.52 -1.98
N LEU A 20 -9.17 0.53 -3.10
CA LEU A 20 -8.65 0.12 -4.40
C LEU A 20 -7.39 0.93 -4.77
N VAL A 21 -7.40 2.22 -4.48
CA VAL A 21 -6.26 3.13 -4.73
C VAL A 21 -4.98 2.71 -3.98
N ALA A 22 -5.11 2.14 -2.78
CA ALA A 22 -3.96 1.67 -2.01
C ALA A 22 -3.41 0.36 -2.58
N LEU A 23 -4.31 -0.54 -3.03
CA LEU A 23 -3.91 -1.77 -3.72
C LEU A 23 -3.21 -1.46 -5.06
N GLN A 24 -3.76 -0.53 -5.84
CA GLN A 24 -3.14 -0.06 -7.09
C GLN A 24 -1.78 0.59 -6.84
N LEU A 25 -1.63 1.36 -5.77
CA LEU A 25 -0.35 1.92 -5.36
C LEU A 25 0.69 0.83 -5.08
N LEU A 26 0.32 -0.21 -4.33
CA LEU A 26 1.19 -1.36 -4.05
C LEU A 26 1.66 -2.01 -5.36
N TRP A 27 0.72 -2.39 -6.24
CA TRP A 27 1.02 -3.03 -7.52
C TRP A 27 1.90 -2.15 -8.42
N ARG A 28 1.62 -0.86 -8.52
CA ARG A 28 2.42 0.07 -9.32
C ARG A 28 3.87 0.16 -8.82
N LEU A 29 4.07 0.15 -7.50
CA LEU A 29 5.41 0.17 -6.92
C LEU A 29 6.13 -1.16 -7.18
N GLU A 30 5.46 -2.30 -7.02
CA GLU A 30 6.04 -3.62 -7.34
C GLU A 30 6.43 -3.74 -8.82
N ASP A 31 5.55 -3.33 -9.73
CA ASP A 31 5.79 -3.34 -11.18
C ASP A 31 6.96 -2.42 -11.58
N ALA A 32 7.13 -1.29 -10.88
CA ALA A 32 8.28 -0.40 -11.04
C ALA A 32 9.60 -0.96 -10.44
N GLY A 33 9.55 -2.15 -9.83
CA GLY A 33 10.69 -2.87 -9.26
C GLY A 33 11.05 -2.42 -7.85
N PHE A 34 10.12 -1.82 -7.10
CA PHE A 34 10.31 -1.58 -5.68
C PHE A 34 10.06 -2.86 -4.87
N ARG A 35 10.92 -3.11 -3.89
CA ARG A 35 10.68 -4.11 -2.84
C ARG A 35 9.90 -3.46 -1.72
N ILE A 36 8.83 -4.12 -1.29
CA ILE A 36 7.90 -3.63 -0.27
C ILE A 36 7.78 -4.72 0.78
N ASP A 37 8.40 -4.50 1.93
CA ASP A 37 8.40 -5.45 3.04
C ASP A 37 8.04 -4.74 4.35
N LEU A 38 7.93 -5.51 5.42
CA LEU A 38 7.94 -4.99 6.78
C LEU A 38 9.31 -5.19 7.42
N THR A 39 9.73 -4.22 8.24
CA THR A 39 10.84 -4.42 9.17
C THR A 39 10.42 -5.41 10.26
N VAL A 40 11.39 -5.92 11.03
CA VAL A 40 11.13 -6.77 12.22
C VAL A 40 10.14 -6.09 13.18
N ASP A 41 10.21 -4.76 13.33
CA ASP A 41 9.29 -3.99 14.18
C ASP A 41 7.92 -3.69 13.51
N GLY A 42 7.61 -4.32 12.38
CA GLY A 42 6.35 -4.16 11.66
C GLY A 42 6.17 -2.83 10.92
N ARG A 43 7.26 -2.09 10.65
CA ARG A 43 7.20 -0.82 9.89
C ARG A 43 7.36 -1.08 8.39
N LEU A 44 6.61 -0.35 7.57
CA LEU A 44 6.73 -0.41 6.12
C LEU A 44 8.13 0.01 5.64
N ARG A 45 8.77 -0.85 4.84
CA ARG A 45 10.04 -0.60 4.17
C ARG A 45 9.85 -0.72 2.67
N ILE A 46 10.12 0.38 1.95
CA ILE A 46 10.06 0.44 0.48
C ILE A 46 11.44 0.81 -0.04
N GLY A 47 11.98 0.03 -0.98
CA GLY A 47 13.30 0.26 -1.56
C GLY A 47 13.38 -0.06 -3.06
N PRO A 48 14.28 0.58 -3.82
CA PRO A 48 15.28 1.55 -3.37
C PRO A 48 14.70 2.97 -3.20
N ARG A 49 14.99 3.63 -2.06
CA ARG A 49 14.44 4.97 -1.76
C ARG A 49 14.84 6.07 -2.73
N SER A 50 16.01 5.95 -3.37
CA SER A 50 16.50 6.93 -4.35
C SER A 50 15.62 7.05 -5.60
N ARG A 51 14.75 6.07 -5.85
CA ARG A 51 13.82 6.07 -6.99
C ARG A 51 12.42 6.59 -6.65
N LEU A 52 12.11 6.82 -5.38
CA LEU A 52 10.81 7.35 -4.99
C LEU A 52 10.72 8.84 -5.32
N THR A 53 9.68 9.21 -6.07
CA THR A 53 9.36 10.61 -6.30
C THR A 53 8.64 11.21 -5.09
N THR A 54 8.58 12.54 -5.00
CA THR A 54 7.79 13.23 -3.97
C THR A 54 6.32 12.82 -3.98
N ALA A 55 5.75 12.56 -5.17
CA ALA A 55 4.38 12.10 -5.31
C ALA A 55 4.20 10.68 -4.74
N ASP A 56 5.13 9.76 -5.03
CA ASP A 56 5.11 8.42 -4.45
C ASP A 56 5.16 8.50 -2.92
N ASP A 57 6.07 9.33 -2.40
CA ASP A 57 6.28 9.49 -0.95
C ASP A 57 5.02 10.04 -0.27
N GLN A 58 4.30 10.96 -0.92
CA GLN A 58 3.01 11.47 -0.44
C GLN A 58 1.93 10.40 -0.46
N SER A 59 1.77 9.67 -1.57
CA SER A 59 0.77 8.61 -1.69
C SER A 59 1.03 7.46 -0.70
N ILE A 60 2.30 7.07 -0.50
CA ILE A 60 2.71 6.06 0.48
C ILE A 60 2.33 6.52 1.90
N ARG A 61 2.56 7.79 2.24
CA ARG A 61 2.18 8.33 3.56
C ARG A 61 0.67 8.33 3.76
N GLN A 62 -0.10 8.71 2.74
CA GLN A 62 -1.56 8.72 2.79
C GLN A 62 -2.16 7.32 3.01
N HIS A 63 -1.54 6.28 2.44
CA HIS A 63 -2.04 4.91 2.50
C HIS A 63 -1.21 3.98 3.40
N ARG A 64 -0.34 4.52 4.26
CA ARG A 64 0.68 3.76 4.99
C ARG A 64 0.11 2.57 5.76
N ASP A 65 -0.95 2.78 6.53
CA ASP A 65 -1.51 1.73 7.38
C ASP A 65 -2.19 0.63 6.57
N VAL A 66 -2.81 1.00 5.45
CA VAL A 66 -3.40 0.04 4.49
C VAL A 66 -2.31 -0.77 3.80
N LEU A 67 -1.21 -0.13 3.37
CA LEU A 67 -0.07 -0.82 2.77
C LEU A 67 0.56 -1.81 3.75
N VAL A 68 0.68 -1.45 5.04
CA VAL A 68 1.14 -2.39 6.07
C VAL A 68 0.20 -3.59 6.18
N ALA A 69 -1.12 -3.34 6.22
CA ALA A 69 -2.10 -4.43 6.29
C ALA A 69 -2.04 -5.35 5.06
N LEU A 70 -1.87 -4.78 3.86
CA LEU A 70 -1.71 -5.52 2.61
C LEU A 70 -0.47 -6.43 2.63
N VAL A 71 0.69 -5.89 3.00
CA VAL A 71 1.94 -6.67 3.06
C VAL A 71 1.82 -7.81 4.08
N ARG A 72 1.25 -7.54 5.27
CA ARG A 72 0.99 -8.60 6.28
C ARG A 72 0.07 -9.68 5.72
N HIS A 73 -0.98 -9.27 5.02
CA HIS A 73 -1.92 -10.23 4.44
C HIS A 73 -1.22 -11.14 3.43
N CYS A 74 -0.37 -10.60 2.55
CA CYS A 74 0.41 -11.38 1.60
C CYS A 74 1.38 -12.37 2.29
N GLU A 75 2.03 -11.98 3.39
CA GLU A 75 2.91 -12.87 4.17
C GLU A 75 2.15 -14.04 4.82
N THR A 76 0.88 -13.85 5.19
CA THR A 76 0.07 -14.89 5.85
C THR A 76 -0.56 -15.93 4.90
N VAL A 77 -0.59 -15.65 3.60
CA VAL A 77 -1.26 -16.48 2.57
C VAL A 77 -0.26 -17.34 1.78
N GLN A 78 1.04 -17.26 2.10
CA GLN A 78 2.11 -18.10 1.55
C GLN A 78 2.25 -19.44 2.28
#